data_AF-H6UEH2-F1
#
_entry.id   AF-H6UEH2-F1
#
_cell.length_a   1.000
_cell.length_b   1.000
_cell.length_c   1.000
_cell.angle_alpha   90.00
_cell.angle_beta   90.00
_cell.angle_gamma   90.00
#
_symmetry.space_group_name_H-M   'P 1'
#
loop_
_entity.id
_entity.type
_entity.pdbx_description
1 polymer ?
#
loop_
_entity_poly.entity_id
_entity_poly.type
_entity_poly.pdbx_seq_one_letter_code
_entity_poly.pdbx_strand_id
1 'polypeptide(L)'
;EAGNIMHDPPILKSGYRESALIWALSSASAAWGVATACAQGWIDDCACNNQLGQNEYEFGGCTHGVQHGITASRKLLTKSGAAATLLRKVEKHNLKAGRLAIKKTLISSCKCHGVSGSCQQKTCWKRTAQLDHITDYLVEKYARAKLYTDDSAVKTTDLIYLESSPDVCKDKTVAGRVCAWRNETHT
;
A
#
# COMPACT_ATOMS: atom_id res chain seq x y z
N GLU A 1 -0.97 -25.99 -9.27
CA GLU A 1 -0.80 -24.82 -10.15
C GLU A 1 -0.43 -23.59 -9.33
N ALA A 2 0.60 -22.85 -9.72
CA ALA A 2 0.93 -21.58 -9.07
C ALA A 2 0.04 -20.50 -9.69
N GLY A 3 -1.01 -20.10 -8.97
CA GLY A 3 -1.88 -19.00 -9.38
C GLY A 3 -1.09 -17.72 -9.55
N ASN A 4 -0.81 -17.33 -10.79
CA ASN A 4 -0.30 -15.99 -11.11
C ASN A 4 -1.49 -15.04 -11.10
N ILE A 5 -1.83 -14.50 -9.92
CA ILE A 5 -2.77 -13.38 -9.79
C ILE A 5 -2.03 -12.11 -10.21
N MET A 6 -1.90 -11.96 -11.53
CA MET A 6 -1.64 -10.79 -12.37
C MET A 6 -0.94 -11.31 -13.63
N HIS A 7 -1.48 -11.00 -14.80
CA HIS A 7 -0.65 -10.94 -16.00
C HIS A 7 0.40 -9.85 -15.73
N ASP A 8 1.62 -10.24 -15.36
CA ASP A 8 2.70 -9.30 -15.04
C ASP A 8 2.91 -8.37 -16.24
N PRO A 9 2.55 -7.07 -16.14
CA PRO A 9 2.69 -6.17 -17.28
C PRO A 9 4.18 -6.06 -17.61
N PRO A 10 4.55 -5.89 -18.90
CA PRO A 10 5.95 -5.86 -19.32
C PRO A 10 6.83 -4.89 -18.52
N ILE A 11 6.26 -3.78 -18.05
CA ILE A 11 6.95 -2.79 -17.21
C ILE A 11 7.51 -3.39 -15.91
N LEU A 12 6.88 -4.41 -15.33
CA LEU A 12 7.39 -5.08 -14.12
C LEU A 12 8.59 -6.00 -14.39
N LYS A 13 8.89 -6.29 -15.66
CA LYS A 13 10.13 -6.98 -16.04
C LYS A 13 11.33 -6.03 -16.07
N SER A 14 11.07 -4.72 -16.07
CA SER A 14 12.06 -3.67 -16.04
C SER A 14 12.16 -3.03 -14.66
N GLY A 15 13.36 -2.59 -14.30
CA GLY A 15 13.64 -1.99 -13.00
C GLY A 15 13.39 -0.48 -12.97
N TYR A 16 12.32 0.01 -13.58
CA TYR A 16 12.03 1.45 -13.66
C TYR A 16 11.44 2.01 -12.36
N ARG A 17 11.44 3.35 -12.28
CA ARG A 17 10.81 4.06 -11.15
C ARG A 17 9.31 3.78 -11.07
N GLU A 18 8.64 3.65 -12.21
CA GLU A 18 7.22 3.34 -12.31
C GLU A 18 6.93 1.93 -11.80
N SER A 19 7.78 0.96 -12.13
CA SER A 19 7.69 -0.42 -11.62
C SER A 19 7.77 -0.46 -10.10
N ALA A 20 8.66 0.36 -9.52
CA ALA A 20 8.79 0.51 -8.08
C ALA A 20 7.48 0.98 -7.41
N LEU A 21 6.81 1.97 -8.01
CA LEU A 21 5.52 2.46 -7.56
C LEU A 21 4.42 1.40 -7.72
N ILE A 22 4.36 0.70 -8.86
CA ILE A 22 3.34 -0.32 -9.13
C ILE A 22 3.44 -1.47 -8.11
N TRP A 23 4.64 -1.96 -7.79
CA TRP A 23 4.80 -2.99 -6.74
C TRP A 23 4.34 -2.47 -5.38
N ALA A 24 4.74 -1.26 -5.02
CA ALA A 24 4.34 -0.66 -3.75
C ALA A 24 2.82 -0.50 -3.65
N LEU A 25 2.17 0.09 -4.66
CA LEU A 25 0.71 0.25 -4.74
C LEU A 25 -0.02 -1.09 -4.72
N SER A 26 0.45 -2.07 -5.48
CA SER A 26 -0.17 -3.41 -5.52
C SER A 26 -0.16 -4.06 -4.13
N SER A 27 0.99 -3.99 -3.43
CA SER A 27 1.12 -4.55 -2.09
C SER A 27 0.32 -3.80 -1.02
N ALA A 28 0.25 -2.47 -1.13
CA ALA A 28 -0.54 -1.64 -0.25
C ALA A 28 -2.03 -1.90 -0.46
N SER A 29 -2.50 -1.93 -1.71
CA SER A 29 -3.90 -2.16 -2.09
C SER A 29 -4.37 -3.55 -1.66
N ALA A 30 -3.57 -4.59 -1.88
CA ALA A 30 -3.89 -5.93 -1.40
C ALA A 30 -4.02 -5.98 0.13
N ALA A 31 -3.12 -5.31 0.85
CA ALA A 31 -3.18 -5.25 2.31
C ALA A 31 -4.38 -4.44 2.80
N TRP A 32 -4.67 -3.31 2.16
CA TRP A 32 -5.79 -2.43 2.46
C TRP A 32 -7.13 -3.11 2.21
N GLY A 33 -7.29 -3.82 1.09
CA GLY A 33 -8.52 -4.53 0.75
C GLY A 33 -8.85 -5.61 1.78
N VAL A 34 -7.87 -6.45 2.12
CA VAL A 34 -8.05 -7.48 3.17
C VAL A 34 -8.33 -6.84 4.53
N ALA A 35 -7.58 -5.82 4.93
CA ALA A 35 -7.80 -5.13 6.19
C ALA A 35 -9.19 -4.49 6.30
N THR A 36 -9.71 -3.96 5.18
CA THR A 36 -11.05 -3.36 5.10
C THR A 36 -12.14 -4.42 5.17
N ALA A 37 -11.96 -5.56 4.49
CA ALA A 37 -12.86 -6.70 4.59
C ALA A 37 -12.92 -7.28 6.02
N CYS A 38 -11.76 -7.41 6.70
CA CYS A 38 -11.72 -7.76 8.13
C CYS A 38 -12.50 -6.76 8.98
N ALA A 39 -12.35 -5.46 8.71
CA ALA A 39 -13.03 -4.40 9.45
C ALA A 39 -14.56 -4.41 9.27
N GLN A 40 -15.03 -4.91 8.13
CA GLN A 40 -16.45 -5.08 7.81
C GLN A 40 -17.02 -6.41 8.31
N GLY A 41 -16.19 -7.31 8.85
CA GLY A 41 -16.61 -8.64 9.27
C GLY A 41 -16.89 -9.60 8.10
N TRP A 42 -16.32 -9.34 6.92
CA TRP A 42 -16.47 -10.24 5.75
C TRP A 42 -15.54 -11.46 5.81
N ILE A 43 -14.54 -11.43 6.69
CA ILE A 43 -13.57 -12.50 6.88
C ILE A 43 -13.58 -12.85 8.36
N ASP A 44 -14.13 -14.02 8.71
CA ASP A 44 -14.33 -14.43 10.10
C ASP A 44 -13.02 -14.53 10.88
N ASP A 45 -11.95 -15.05 10.26
CA ASP A 45 -10.62 -15.23 10.87
C ASP A 45 -9.97 -13.94 11.39
N CYS A 46 -10.41 -12.78 10.91
CA CYS A 46 -9.88 -11.47 11.31
C CYS A 46 -10.97 -10.45 11.62
N ALA A 47 -12.23 -10.89 11.72
CA ALA A 47 -13.35 -10.03 12.00
C ALA A 47 -13.14 -9.27 13.31
N CYS A 48 -13.50 -7.98 13.31
CA CYS A 48 -13.35 -7.18 14.50
C CYS A 48 -14.40 -7.57 15.54
N ASN A 49 -13.96 -8.12 16.66
CA ASN A 49 -14.83 -8.23 17.81
C ASN A 49 -14.88 -6.86 18.53
N ASN A 50 -16.07 -6.28 18.66
CA ASN A 50 -16.27 -5.02 19.41
C ASN A 50 -16.20 -5.22 20.94
N GLN A 51 -15.92 -6.44 21.40
CA GLN A 51 -15.62 -6.69 22.80
C GLN A 51 -14.28 -6.06 23.14
N LEU A 52 -14.37 -4.92 23.84
CA LEU A 52 -13.27 -4.26 24.54
C LEU A 52 -12.58 -5.31 25.42
N GLY A 53 -11.45 -5.82 24.95
CA GLY A 53 -10.61 -6.71 25.75
C GLY A 53 -10.21 -6.00 27.04
N GLN A 54 -10.40 -6.71 28.15
CA GLN A 54 -10.18 -6.30 29.55
C GLN A 54 -8.70 -5.99 29.89
N ASN A 55 -7.83 -5.85 28.89
CA ASN A 55 -6.40 -5.61 29.08
C ASN A 55 -6.00 -4.28 28.44
N GLU A 56 -5.67 -3.33 29.31
CA GLU A 56 -5.31 -1.93 29.05
C GLU A 56 -4.06 -1.72 28.15
N TYR A 57 -3.46 -2.79 27.63
CA TYR A 57 -2.28 -2.76 26.76
C TYR A 57 -2.36 -3.66 25.51
N GLU A 58 -3.52 -4.25 25.22
CA GLU A 58 -3.71 -5.09 24.05
C GLU A 58 -4.76 -4.46 23.11
N PHE A 59 -4.42 -4.36 21.83
CA PHE A 59 -5.14 -3.59 20.81
C PHE A 59 -6.65 -3.88 20.77
N GLY A 60 -7.46 -3.08 21.48
CA GLY A 60 -8.90 -3.06 21.33
C GLY A 60 -9.31 -2.50 19.96
N GLY A 61 -10.12 -3.26 19.21
CA GLY A 61 -10.71 -2.86 17.94
C GLY A 61 -10.02 -3.42 16.68
N CYS A 62 -10.45 -2.96 15.50
CA CYS A 62 -10.06 -3.45 14.17
C CYS A 62 -8.57 -3.40 13.79
N THR A 63 -7.67 -3.11 14.72
CA THR A 63 -6.23 -3.03 14.46
C THR A 63 -5.64 -4.40 14.07
N HIS A 64 -6.23 -5.51 14.55
CA HIS A 64 -5.86 -6.88 14.12
C HIS A 64 -6.06 -7.10 12.61
N GLY A 65 -7.11 -6.50 12.03
CA GLY A 65 -7.40 -6.57 10.60
C GLY A 65 -6.29 -5.96 9.72
N VAL A 66 -5.64 -4.89 10.19
CA VAL A 66 -4.50 -4.27 9.47
C VAL A 66 -3.32 -5.24 9.35
N GLN A 67 -2.96 -5.88 10.47
CA GLN A 67 -1.83 -6.80 10.50
C GLN A 67 -2.14 -8.08 9.70
N HIS A 68 -3.39 -8.53 9.73
CA HIS A 68 -3.86 -9.64 8.90
C HIS A 68 -3.72 -9.30 7.41
N GLY A 69 -4.19 -8.12 6.98
CA GLY A 69 -4.06 -7.66 5.60
C GLY A 69 -2.61 -7.56 5.11
N ILE A 70 -1.70 -7.05 5.95
CA ILE A 70 -0.26 -7.01 5.62
C ILE A 70 0.32 -8.40 5.43
N THR A 71 -0.12 -9.36 6.25
CA THR A 71 0.32 -10.76 6.17
C THR A 71 -0.22 -11.44 4.91
N ALA A 72 -1.49 -11.24 4.60
CA ALA A 72 -2.12 -11.72 3.37
C ALA A 72 -1.43 -11.15 2.12
N SER A 73 -1.21 -9.83 2.06
CA SER A 73 -0.48 -9.17 0.97
C SER A 73 0.94 -9.73 0.80
N ARG A 74 1.66 -10.02 1.90
CA ARG A 74 2.97 -10.66 1.83
C ARG A 74 2.88 -12.05 1.20
N LYS A 75 1.98 -12.90 1.68
CA LYS A 75 1.81 -14.27 1.18
C LYS A 75 1.42 -14.29 -0.29
N LEU A 76 0.56 -13.36 -0.71
CA LEU A 76 0.06 -13.27 -2.08
C LEU A 76 1.14 -12.79 -3.07
N LEU A 77 1.84 -11.70 -2.75
CA LEU A 77 2.69 -11.00 -3.73
C LEU A 77 4.18 -11.29 -3.57
N THR A 78 4.62 -11.81 -2.42
CA THR A 78 6.04 -12.08 -2.18
C THR A 78 6.37 -13.53 -2.48
N LYS A 79 6.52 -13.88 -3.77
CA LYS A 79 6.92 -15.23 -4.23
C LYS A 79 8.24 -15.70 -3.55
N SER A 80 8.20 -16.82 -2.84
CA SER A 80 9.41 -17.46 -2.29
C SER A 80 10.02 -18.43 -3.32
N GLY A 81 11.33 -18.66 -3.27
CA GLY A 81 12.00 -19.71 -4.08
C GLY A 81 12.39 -19.36 -5.52
N ALA A 82 12.13 -18.15 -6.02
CA ALA A 82 12.64 -17.71 -7.33
C ALA A 82 14.14 -17.34 -7.25
N ALA A 83 14.86 -17.49 -8.37
CA ALA A 83 16.28 -17.14 -8.50
C ALA A 83 16.55 -15.70 -8.01
N ALA A 84 17.66 -15.52 -7.28
CA ALA A 84 18.01 -14.25 -6.64
C ALA A 84 18.58 -13.25 -7.67
N THR A 85 17.71 -12.58 -8.41
CA THR A 85 18.08 -11.47 -9.30
C THR A 85 18.05 -10.13 -8.58
N LEU A 86 18.81 -9.13 -9.06
CA LEU A 86 18.75 -7.76 -8.54
C LEU A 86 17.33 -7.17 -8.65
N LEU A 87 16.64 -7.43 -9.77
CA LEU A 87 15.25 -7.04 -9.96
C LEU A 87 14.35 -7.62 -8.87
N ARG A 88 14.54 -8.90 -8.51
CA ARG A 88 13.78 -9.55 -7.44
C ARG A 88 14.05 -8.92 -6.08
N LYS A 89 15.29 -8.51 -5.78
CA LYS A 89 15.62 -7.78 -4.54
C LYS A 89 14.84 -6.46 -4.47
N VAL A 90 14.88 -5.68 -5.56
CA VAL A 90 14.17 -4.39 -5.68
C VAL A 90 12.66 -4.56 -5.60
N GLU A 91 12.09 -5.55 -6.28
CA GLU A 91 10.67 -5.91 -6.17
C GLU A 91 10.29 -6.21 -4.72
N LYS A 92 11.00 -7.11 -4.03
CA LYS A 92 10.73 -7.45 -2.63
C LYS A 92 10.81 -6.23 -1.71
N HIS A 93 11.75 -5.34 -1.95
CA HIS A 93 11.90 -4.09 -1.20
C HIS A 93 10.68 -3.18 -1.39
N ASN A 94 10.28 -2.92 -2.64
CA ASN A 94 9.15 -2.04 -2.95
C ASN A 94 7.80 -2.63 -2.48
N LEU A 95 7.60 -3.95 -2.59
CA LEU A 95 6.47 -4.66 -1.99
C LEU A 95 6.45 -4.50 -0.46
N LYS A 96 7.62 -4.47 0.20
CA LYS A 96 7.71 -4.23 1.65
C LYS A 96 7.40 -2.77 1.98
N ALA A 97 7.91 -1.82 1.21
CA ALA A 97 7.63 -0.40 1.39
C ALA A 97 6.13 -0.09 1.27
N GLY A 98 5.44 -0.68 0.29
CA GLY A 98 3.99 -0.54 0.13
C GLY A 98 3.19 -1.08 1.32
N ARG A 99 3.53 -2.26 1.84
CA ARG A 99 2.93 -2.77 3.08
C ARG A 99 3.21 -1.89 4.31
N LEU A 100 4.38 -1.26 4.37
CA LEU A 100 4.72 -0.32 5.45
C LEU A 100 3.95 1.00 5.31
N ALA A 101 3.61 1.43 4.09
CA ALA A 101 2.77 2.61 3.87
C ALA A 101 1.44 2.49 4.62
N ILE A 102 0.79 1.31 4.58
CA ILE A 102 -0.44 1.04 5.34
C ILE A 102 -0.27 1.30 6.84
N LYS A 103 0.86 0.89 7.44
CA LYS A 103 1.13 1.15 8.85
C LYS A 103 1.40 2.63 9.13
N LYS A 104 2.07 3.32 8.20
CA LYS A 104 2.48 4.72 8.34
C LYS A 104 1.32 5.70 8.17
N THR A 105 0.28 5.32 7.43
CA THR A 105 -0.90 6.16 7.18
C THR A 105 -2.11 5.79 8.03
N LEU A 106 -1.95 4.98 9.08
CA LEU A 106 -3.07 4.64 9.96
C LEU A 106 -3.66 5.89 10.61
N ILE A 107 -4.99 6.00 10.55
CA ILE A 107 -5.74 7.09 11.15
C ILE A 107 -6.43 6.63 12.43
N SER A 108 -6.67 7.60 13.32
CA SER A 108 -7.45 7.38 14.53
C SER A 108 -8.93 7.55 14.20
N SER A 109 -9.74 6.55 14.54
CA SER A 109 -11.20 6.60 14.48
C SER A 109 -11.74 6.56 15.90
N CYS A 110 -12.64 7.46 16.26
CA CYS A 110 -13.14 7.57 17.62
C CYS A 110 -14.67 7.53 17.65
N LYS A 111 -15.22 6.85 18.66
CA LYS A 111 -16.64 6.93 19.02
C LYS A 111 -16.80 7.73 20.29
N CYS A 112 -17.72 8.69 20.28
CA CYS A 112 -18.03 9.52 21.43
C CYS A 112 -19.17 8.91 22.25
N HIS A 113 -19.06 9.04 23.57
CA HIS A 113 -19.94 8.40 24.55
C HIS A 113 -20.55 9.38 25.57
N GLY A 114 -20.34 10.69 25.41
CA GLY A 114 -20.88 11.69 26.32
C GLY A 114 -22.38 11.93 26.16
N VAL A 115 -22.99 12.52 27.18
CA VAL A 115 -24.42 12.91 27.20
C VAL A 115 -24.75 13.76 25.98
N SER A 116 -25.88 13.48 25.33
CA SER A 116 -26.35 14.18 24.12
C SER A 116 -25.35 14.16 22.95
N GLY A 117 -24.48 13.15 22.85
CA GLY A 117 -23.49 13.03 21.77
C GLY A 117 -22.20 13.81 22.00
N SER A 118 -21.97 14.33 23.21
CA SER A 118 -20.70 14.98 23.56
C SER A 118 -19.51 14.02 23.43
N CYS A 119 -18.35 14.55 23.03
CA CYS A 119 -17.10 13.81 22.92
C CYS A 119 -16.19 13.94 24.16
N GLN A 120 -16.73 14.39 25.30
CA GLN A 120 -15.98 14.49 26.56
C GLN A 120 -15.37 13.14 26.99
N GLN A 121 -16.11 12.06 26.75
CA GLN A 121 -15.59 10.69 26.83
C GLN A 121 -15.67 10.07 25.43
N LYS A 122 -14.55 9.54 24.94
CA LYS A 122 -14.47 8.88 23.63
C LYS A 122 -13.52 7.70 23.67
N THR A 123 -13.83 6.71 22.87
CA THR A 123 -12.98 5.53 22.65
C THR A 123 -12.44 5.60 21.24
N CYS A 124 -11.12 5.53 21.09
CA CYS A 124 -10.45 5.62 19.79
C CYS A 124 -9.72 4.31 19.47
N TRP A 125 -9.70 3.96 18.19
CA TRP A 125 -8.92 2.84 17.66
C TRP A 125 -8.22 3.26 16.37
N LYS A 126 -7.16 2.52 16.01
CA LYS A 126 -6.49 2.71 14.72
C LYS A 126 -7.24 1.96 13.63
N ARG A 127 -7.36 2.58 12.46
CA ARG A 127 -7.88 1.94 11.25
C ARG A 127 -7.07 2.36 10.03
N THR A 128 -7.23 1.62 8.94
CA THR A 128 -6.67 1.99 7.64
C THR A 128 -7.20 3.37 7.20
N ALA A 129 -6.30 4.19 6.63
CA ALA A 129 -6.72 5.36 5.87
C ALA A 129 -7.49 4.95 4.61
N GLN A 130 -8.13 5.93 3.96
CA GLN A 130 -8.62 5.74 2.60
C GLN A 130 -7.46 5.48 1.64
N LEU A 131 -7.75 4.76 0.55
CA LEU A 131 -6.74 4.36 -0.42
C LEU A 131 -6.07 5.57 -1.10
N ASP A 132 -6.80 6.67 -1.28
CA ASP A 132 -6.29 7.90 -1.88
C ASP A 132 -5.13 8.48 -1.05
N HIS A 133 -5.30 8.62 0.27
CA HIS A 133 -4.23 9.09 1.15
C HIS A 133 -3.03 8.13 1.20
N ILE A 134 -3.26 6.81 1.11
CA ILE A 134 -2.17 5.83 0.99
C ILE A 134 -1.42 6.02 -0.34
N THR A 135 -2.15 6.31 -1.40
CA THR A 135 -1.61 6.54 -2.75
C THR A 135 -0.78 7.81 -2.79
N ASP A 136 -1.29 8.93 -2.24
CA ASP A 136 -0.55 10.19 -2.14
C ASP A 136 0.79 10.00 -1.41
N TYR A 137 0.77 9.28 -0.29
CA TYR A 137 1.99 8.92 0.44
C TYR A 137 2.99 8.16 -0.44
N LEU A 138 2.52 7.20 -1.25
CA LEU A 138 3.37 6.43 -2.15
C LEU A 138 3.85 7.22 -3.37
N VAL A 139 3.05 8.16 -3.88
CA VAL A 139 3.44 9.09 -4.95
C VAL A 139 4.54 10.03 -4.47
N GLU A 140 4.47 10.54 -3.24
CA GLU A 140 5.56 11.32 -2.64
C GLU A 140 6.85 10.51 -2.48
N LYS A 141 6.72 9.21 -2.18
CA LYS A 141 7.86 8.28 -2.13
C LYS A 141 8.43 7.99 -3.51
N TYR A 142 7.57 7.89 -4.54
CA TYR A 142 7.97 7.74 -5.94
C TYR A 142 8.74 8.97 -6.43
N ALA A 143 8.29 10.18 -6.13
CA ALA A 143 8.97 11.42 -6.53
C ALA A 143 10.44 11.47 -6.04
N ARG A 144 10.71 10.89 -4.87
CA ARG A 144 12.04 10.84 -4.23
C ARG A 144 12.70 9.46 -4.30
N ALA A 145 12.21 8.57 -5.17
CA ALA A 145 12.77 7.24 -5.33
C ALA A 145 14.24 7.30 -5.75
N LYS A 146 15.03 6.30 -5.34
CA LYS A 146 16.48 6.29 -5.54
C LYS A 146 16.90 5.15 -6.47
N LEU A 147 17.90 5.44 -7.30
CA LEU A 147 18.61 4.41 -8.05
C LEU A 147 19.34 3.51 -7.03
N TYR A 148 19.16 2.20 -7.16
CA TYR A 148 19.72 1.20 -6.27
C TYR A 148 20.95 0.54 -6.89
N THR A 149 22.04 0.60 -6.16
CA THR A 149 23.24 -0.22 -6.34
C THR A 149 23.38 -1.14 -5.12
N ASP A 150 24.10 -2.26 -5.21
CA ASP A 150 24.20 -3.20 -4.08
C ASP A 150 24.86 -2.58 -2.82
N ASP A 151 25.61 -1.49 -2.95
CA ASP A 151 26.22 -0.73 -1.84
C ASP A 151 25.32 0.39 -1.27
N SER A 152 24.12 0.59 -1.83
CA SER A 152 23.24 1.67 -1.43
C SER A 152 22.61 1.42 -0.05
N ALA A 153 22.85 2.31 0.91
CA ALA A 153 22.10 2.33 2.16
C ALA A 153 20.67 2.87 1.95
N VAL A 154 19.68 1.98 1.96
CA VAL A 154 18.28 2.31 1.65
C VAL A 154 17.36 2.12 2.86
N LYS A 155 16.52 3.12 3.16
CA LYS A 155 15.46 2.98 4.16
C LYS A 155 14.36 2.07 3.63
N THR A 156 13.85 1.19 4.47
CA THR A 156 12.77 0.23 4.11
C THR A 156 11.46 0.87 3.66
N THR A 157 11.27 2.17 3.93
CA THR A 157 10.08 2.96 3.54
C THR A 157 10.26 3.74 2.24
N ASP A 158 11.48 3.77 1.67
CA ASP A 158 11.76 4.49 0.44
C ASP A 158 11.60 3.54 -0.75
N LEU A 159 11.20 4.08 -1.91
CA LEU A 159 11.13 3.30 -3.15
C LEU A 159 12.47 3.34 -3.87
N ILE A 160 12.80 2.23 -4.52
CA ILE A 160 14.05 2.07 -5.26
C ILE A 160 13.84 1.46 -6.63
N TYR A 161 14.74 1.80 -7.57
CA TYR A 161 14.70 1.34 -8.96
C TYR A 161 16.13 1.06 -9.47
N LEU A 162 16.27 0.34 -10.59
CA LEU A 162 17.57 -0.10 -11.14
C LEU A 162 18.01 0.68 -12.38
N GLU A 163 17.08 1.24 -13.15
CA GLU A 163 17.37 1.86 -14.45
C GLU A 163 16.45 3.05 -14.71
N SER A 164 16.94 4.03 -15.48
CA SER A 164 16.15 5.18 -15.91
C SER A 164 15.02 4.75 -16.83
N SER A 165 13.85 5.35 -16.64
CA SER A 165 12.69 5.11 -17.47
C SER A 165 12.94 5.57 -18.91
N PRO A 166 12.45 4.83 -19.92
CA PRO A 166 12.55 5.26 -21.31
C PRO A 166 11.72 6.52 -21.55
N ASP A 167 12.11 7.28 -22.58
CA ASP A 167 11.35 8.45 -23.01
C ASP A 167 10.04 8.02 -23.68
N VAL A 168 8.93 8.15 -22.95
CA VAL A 168 7.59 7.80 -23.41
C VAL A 168 7.14 8.65 -24.60
N CYS A 169 7.67 9.86 -24.78
CA CYS A 169 7.27 10.74 -25.89
C CYS A 169 7.70 10.22 -27.25
N LYS A 170 8.65 9.27 -27.30
CA LYS A 170 9.10 8.62 -28.54
C LYS A 170 8.15 7.53 -29.01
N ASP A 171 7.22 7.09 -28.16
CA ASP A 171 6.24 6.10 -28.52
C ASP A 171 5.02 6.74 -29.21
N LYS A 172 4.63 6.20 -30.37
CA LYS A 172 3.45 6.65 -31.12
C LYS A 172 2.14 6.37 -30.38
N THR A 173 2.12 5.45 -29.41
CA THR A 173 0.94 5.15 -28.59
C THR A 173 0.49 6.33 -27.72
N VAL A 174 1.37 7.31 -27.49
CA VAL A 174 1.08 8.49 -26.66
C VAL A 174 0.40 9.60 -27.47
N ALA A 175 0.41 9.52 -28.80
CA ALA A 175 -0.24 10.49 -29.67
C ALA A 175 -1.76 10.46 -29.49
N GLY A 176 -2.40 11.64 -29.44
CA GLY A 176 -3.85 11.78 -29.31
C GLY A 176 -4.41 11.57 -27.90
N ARG A 177 -3.57 11.41 -26.87
CA ARG A 177 -4.02 11.37 -25.47
C ARG A 177 -4.49 12.75 -25.02
N VAL A 178 -5.59 12.79 -24.27
CA VAL A 178 -6.11 14.03 -23.67
C VAL A 178 -5.11 14.54 -22.64
N CYS A 179 -4.66 15.78 -22.82
CA CYS A 179 -3.88 16.50 -21.82
C CYS A 179 -4.82 17.32 -20.95
N ALA A 180 -4.58 17.35 -19.64
CA ALA A 180 -5.25 18.31 -18.76
C ALA A 180 -4.73 19.71 -19.07
N TRP A 181 -5.39 20.41 -20.01
CA TRP A 181 -5.18 21.83 -20.20
C TRP A 181 -5.87 22.56 -19.05
N ARG A 182 -5.19 23.53 -18.44
CA ARG A 182 -5.54 24.13 -17.13
C ARG A 182 -6.88 24.88 -17.06
N ASN A 183 -7.81 24.75 -18.01
CA ASN A 183 -9.01 25.59 -18.11
C ASN A 183 -10.29 24.91 -18.67
N GLU A 184 -10.50 23.61 -18.47
CA GLU A 184 -11.86 23.05 -18.60
C GLU A 184 -12.55 23.07 -17.24
N THR A 185 -13.04 24.26 -16.88
CA THR A 185 -14.13 24.38 -15.90
C THR A 185 -15.34 23.64 -16.44
N HIS A 186 -15.91 22.77 -15.62
CA HIS A 186 -17.26 22.20 -15.75
C HIS A 186 -18.20 23.02 -16.66
N THR A 187 -18.62 22.42 -17.75
CA THR A 187 -19.95 22.63 -18.35
C THR A 187 -20.70 21.32 -18.27
#